data_AF-A0A0F9VVE5-F1
#
_entry.id   AF-A0A0F9VVE5-F1
#
_cell.length_a   1.000
_cell.length_b   1.000
_cell.length_c   1.000
_cell.angle_alpha   90.00
_cell.angle_beta   90.00
_cell.angle_gamma   90.00
#
_symmetry.space_group_name_H-M   'P 1'
#
loop_
_entity.id
_entity.type
_entity.pdbx_description
1 polymer ?
#
loop_
_entity_poly.entity_id
_entity_poly.type
_entity_poly.pdbx_seq_one_letter_code
_entity_poly.pdbx_strand_id
1 'polypeptide(L)'
;MSILRSEQQLALQQLYRLVQESIDHYRDSAEFVEDSNTAQLFTRIASEREPLAEQLAQVIRDTGDLPAAPDADKEAGEQMLHRLRAWFTADQTRDVVKQRLQAEAELAKVLADSKNQTPDKTYQALHQRFVTQVENASQTLKQAHQA
;
A
#
# COMPACT_ATOMS: atom_id res chain seq x y z
N MET A 1 -11.41 28.45 8.10
CA MET A 1 -10.62 27.20 8.01
C MET A 1 -9.29 27.45 8.71
N SER A 2 -8.85 26.54 9.57
CA SER A 2 -7.51 26.62 10.18
C SER A 2 -6.55 25.86 9.28
N ILE A 3 -5.41 26.46 8.93
CA ILE A 3 -4.38 25.88 8.03
C ILE A 3 -3.98 24.47 8.49
N LEU A 4 -3.87 24.27 9.81
CA LEU A 4 -3.53 23.00 10.46
C LEU A 4 -4.54 21.88 10.17
N ARG A 5 -5.83 22.20 10.05
CA ARG A 5 -6.87 21.21 9.74
C ARG A 5 -6.75 20.74 8.29
N SER A 6 -6.41 21.65 7.37
CA SER A 6 -6.20 21.33 5.96
C SER A 6 -4.94 20.49 5.74
N GLU A 7 -3.84 20.78 6.44
CA GLU A 7 -2.62 19.97 6.36
C GLU A 7 -2.82 18.55 6.91
N GLN A 8 -3.54 18.41 8.03
CA GLN A 8 -3.92 17.10 8.58
C GLN A 8 -4.80 16.31 7.61
N GLN A 9 -5.80 16.95 7.00
CA GLN A 9 -6.68 16.30 6.01
C GLN A 9 -5.90 15.83 4.79
N LEU A 10 -4.98 16.65 4.27
CA LEU A 10 -4.11 16.27 3.16
C LEU A 10 -3.19 15.09 3.51
N ALA A 11 -2.60 15.10 4.71
CA ALA A 11 -1.73 14.01 5.17
C ALA A 11 -2.51 12.69 5.34
N LEU A 12 -3.72 12.74 5.90
CA LEU A 12 -4.60 11.57 6.02
C LEU A 12 -5.02 11.02 4.65
N GLN A 13 -5.37 11.90 3.71
CA GLN A 13 -5.74 11.50 2.34
C GLN A 13 -4.55 10.88 1.60
N GLN A 14 -3.34 11.44 1.74
CA GLN A 14 -2.12 10.86 1.18
C GLN A 14 -1.84 9.47 1.77
N LEU A 15 -1.90 9.34 3.10
CA LEU A 15 -1.67 8.07 3.78
C LEU A 15 -2.71 7.02 3.37
N TYR A 16 -3.98 7.39 3.27
CA TYR A 16 -5.05 6.53 2.79
C TYR A 16 -4.79 6.02 1.37
N ARG A 17 -4.40 6.91 0.45
CA ARG A 17 -4.07 6.55 -0.93
C ARG A 17 -2.91 5.56 -0.99
N LEU A 18 -1.81 5.82 -0.27
CA LEU A 18 -0.64 4.93 -0.23
C LEU A 18 -0.98 3.52 0.26
N VAL A 19 -1.86 3.42 1.27
CA VAL A 19 -2.32 2.12 1.78
C VAL A 19 -3.16 1.39 0.72
N GLN A 20 -4.08 2.09 0.04
CA GLN A 20 -4.90 1.49 -1.01
C GLN A 20 -4.07 1.03 -2.22
N GLU A 21 -3.22 1.91 -2.75
CA GLU A 21 -2.32 1.58 -3.86
C GLU A 21 -1.48 0.35 -3.53
N SER A 22 -1.01 0.26 -2.29
CA SER A 22 -0.27 -0.91 -1.86
C SER A 22 -1.12 -2.18 -1.83
N ILE A 23 -2.36 -2.13 -1.35
CA ILE A 23 -3.27 -3.29 -1.31
C ILE A 23 -3.52 -3.80 -2.73
N ASP A 24 -3.84 -2.89 -3.65
CA ASP A 24 -4.12 -3.22 -5.05
C ASP A 24 -2.88 -3.83 -5.72
N HIS A 25 -1.71 -3.23 -5.53
CA HIS A 25 -0.43 -3.75 -6.00
C HIS A 25 -0.12 -5.17 -5.54
N TYR A 26 -0.51 -5.56 -4.32
CA TYR A 26 -0.34 -6.93 -3.83
C TYR A 26 -1.39 -7.89 -4.39
N ARG A 27 -2.65 -7.45 -4.50
CA ARG A 27 -3.72 -8.25 -5.10
C ARG A 27 -3.40 -8.58 -6.55
N ASP A 28 -3.04 -7.57 -7.32
CA ASP A 28 -2.57 -7.73 -8.70
C ASP A 28 -1.43 -8.75 -8.74
N SER A 29 -0.38 -8.55 -7.93
CA SER A 29 0.79 -9.46 -7.93
C SER A 29 0.43 -10.89 -7.54
N ALA A 30 -0.56 -11.09 -6.68
CA ALA A 30 -1.05 -12.41 -6.27
C ALA A 30 -1.77 -13.13 -7.42
N GLU A 31 -2.46 -12.39 -8.29
CA GLU A 31 -3.15 -12.95 -9.47
C GLU A 31 -2.18 -13.36 -10.59
N PHE A 32 -1.00 -12.75 -10.67
CA PHE A 32 -0.01 -13.04 -11.72
C PHE A 32 1.05 -14.07 -11.34
N VAL A 33 1.33 -14.25 -10.04
CA VAL A 33 2.39 -15.16 -9.61
C VAL A 33 1.91 -16.63 -9.67
N GLU A 34 2.66 -17.48 -10.37
CA GLU A 34 2.32 -18.90 -10.52
C GLU A 34 2.59 -19.71 -9.23
N ASP A 35 3.53 -19.23 -8.39
CA ASP A 35 3.83 -19.86 -7.12
C ASP A 35 2.73 -19.57 -6.09
N SER A 36 1.92 -20.59 -5.78
CA SER A 36 0.81 -20.49 -4.84
C SER A 36 1.21 -19.98 -3.45
N ASN A 37 2.43 -20.28 -2.99
CA ASN A 37 2.90 -19.82 -1.68
C ASN A 37 3.16 -18.31 -1.69
N THR A 38 3.77 -17.80 -2.77
CA THR A 38 3.98 -16.37 -3.00
C THR A 38 2.66 -15.62 -3.24
N ALA A 39 1.72 -16.23 -3.97
CA ALA A 39 0.38 -15.66 -4.17
C ALA A 39 -0.37 -15.50 -2.83
N GLN A 40 -0.31 -16.53 -1.97
CA GLN A 40 -0.88 -16.47 -0.63
C GLN A 40 -0.18 -15.44 0.25
N LEU A 41 1.15 -15.32 0.15
CA LEU A 41 1.90 -14.29 0.86
C LEU A 41 1.44 -12.88 0.46
N PHE A 42 1.35 -12.59 -0.83
CA PHE A 42 0.87 -11.29 -1.31
C PHE A 42 -0.56 -10.99 -0.87
N THR A 43 -1.46 -11.97 -1.00
CA THR A 43 -2.85 -11.85 -0.54
C THR A 43 -2.92 -11.54 0.96
N ARG A 44 -2.10 -12.22 1.76
CA ARG A 44 -2.02 -11.99 3.21
C ARG A 44 -1.55 -10.57 3.54
N ILE A 45 -0.49 -10.09 2.88
CA ILE A 45 0.02 -8.72 3.10
C ILE A 45 -1.05 -7.69 2.74
N ALA A 46 -1.77 -7.89 1.64
CA ALA A 46 -2.90 -7.04 1.25
C ALA A 46 -3.96 -7.01 2.36
N SER A 47 -4.39 -8.18 2.84
CA SER A 47 -5.42 -8.27 3.90
C SER A 47 -4.99 -7.74 5.26
N GLU A 48 -3.69 -7.76 5.58
CA GLU A 48 -3.17 -7.11 6.79
C GLU A 48 -3.27 -5.56 6.70
N ARG A 49 -3.27 -4.99 5.50
CA ARG A 49 -3.38 -3.54 5.24
C ARG A 49 -4.82 -3.04 5.11
N GLU A 50 -5.77 -3.90 4.72
CA GLU A 50 -7.20 -3.56 4.64
C GLU A 50 -7.78 -2.88 5.90
N PRO A 51 -7.59 -3.41 7.13
CA PRO A 51 -8.17 -2.77 8.32
C PRO A 51 -7.55 -1.39 8.63
N LEU A 52 -6.34 -1.12 8.13
CA LEU A 52 -5.73 0.21 8.22
C LEU A 52 -6.39 1.18 7.23
N ALA A 53 -6.66 0.74 6.00
CA ALA A 53 -7.40 1.54 5.02
C ALA A 53 -8.80 1.91 5.52
N GLU A 54 -9.54 0.95 6.10
CA GLU A 54 -10.86 1.21 6.68
C GLU A 54 -10.81 2.23 7.82
N GLN A 55 -9.80 2.12 8.70
CA GLN A 55 -9.59 3.08 9.79
C GLN A 55 -9.25 4.48 9.29
N LEU A 56 -8.39 4.60 8.27
CA LEU A 56 -8.07 5.87 7.63
C LEU A 56 -9.31 6.49 6.98
N ALA A 57 -10.10 5.70 6.26
CA ALA A 57 -11.35 6.16 5.66
C ALA A 57 -12.33 6.70 6.72
N GLN A 58 -12.44 6.01 7.86
CA GLN A 58 -13.30 6.46 8.95
C GLN A 58 -12.80 7.75 9.59
N VAL A 59 -11.49 7.90 9.81
CA VAL A 59 -10.90 9.13 10.35
C VAL A 59 -11.09 10.30 9.39
N ILE A 60 -10.91 10.10 8.08
CA ILE A 60 -11.16 11.15 7.07
C ILE A 60 -12.62 11.61 7.13
N ARG A 61 -13.58 10.68 7.20
CA ARG A 61 -15.02 11.01 7.37
C ARG A 61 -15.29 11.83 8.63
N ASP A 62 -14.65 11.48 9.73
CA ASP A 62 -14.79 12.20 11.01
C ASP A 62 -14.26 13.65 10.93
N THR A 63 -13.25 13.89 10.07
CA THR A 63 -12.80 15.27 9.79
C THR A 63 -13.80 16.11 8.99
N GLY A 64 -14.91 15.52 8.53
CA GLY A 64 -15.92 16.15 7.67
C GLY A 64 -15.54 16.17 6.19
N ASP A 65 -14.51 15.42 5.81
CA ASP A 65 -14.05 15.22 4.43
C ASP A 65 -14.47 13.83 3.94
N LEU A 66 -14.56 13.61 2.64
CA LEU A 66 -14.83 12.27 2.11
C LEU A 66 -13.48 11.61 1.80
N PRO A 67 -13.25 10.34 2.20
CA PRO A 67 -12.08 9.62 1.74
C PRO A 67 -12.06 9.68 0.23
N ALA A 68 -10.92 10.09 -0.35
CA ALA A 68 -10.76 10.10 -1.79
C ALA A 68 -11.21 8.73 -2.28
N ALA A 69 -12.30 8.69 -3.05
CA ALA A 69 -12.78 7.41 -3.56
C ALA A 69 -11.62 6.77 -4.30
N PRO A 70 -11.41 5.44 -4.18
CA PRO A 70 -10.59 4.77 -5.17
C PRO A 70 -11.22 5.16 -6.50
N ASP A 71 -10.45 5.83 -7.36
CA ASP A 71 -10.90 6.17 -8.69
C ASP A 71 -11.49 4.89 -9.27
N ALA A 72 -12.81 4.88 -9.46
CA ALA A 72 -13.52 3.76 -10.05
C ALA A 72 -13.20 3.63 -11.55
N ASP A 73 -12.11 4.25 -11.99
CA ASP A 73 -11.37 3.99 -13.22
C ASP A 73 -10.60 2.66 -13.11
N LYS A 74 -11.36 1.59 -12.86
CA LYS A 74 -10.89 0.21 -13.06
C LYS A 74 -10.37 0.00 -14.50
N GLU A 75 -10.81 0.81 -15.46
CA GLU A 75 -10.36 0.76 -16.86
C GLU A 75 -8.89 1.17 -17.06
N ALA A 76 -8.32 2.07 -16.24
CA ALA A 76 -6.92 2.46 -16.37
C ALA A 76 -5.96 1.40 -15.80
N GLY A 77 -6.36 0.76 -14.69
CA GLY A 77 -5.64 -0.38 -14.10
C GLY A 77 -5.57 -1.57 -15.05
N GLU A 78 -6.69 -1.94 -15.69
CA GLU A 78 -6.73 -3.07 -16.62
C GLU A 78 -5.80 -2.91 -17.83
N GLN A 79 -5.60 -1.70 -18.35
CA GLN A 79 -4.66 -1.47 -19.46
C GLN A 79 -3.19 -1.52 -19.04
N MET A 80 -2.85 -1.09 -17.82
CA MET A 80 -1.50 -1.23 -17.25
C MET A 80 -1.19 -2.70 -16.96
N LEU A 81 -2.16 -3.42 -16.37
CA LEU A 81 -2.11 -4.86 -16.08
C LEU A 81 -1.93 -5.69 -17.36
N HIS A 82 -2.60 -5.33 -18.45
CA HIS A 82 -2.44 -6.01 -19.73
C HIS A 82 -1.06 -5.80 -20.37
N ARG A 83 -0.44 -4.63 -20.23
CA ARG A 83 0.95 -4.40 -20.70
C ARG A 83 1.97 -5.14 -19.83
N LEU A 84 1.72 -5.17 -18.53
CA LEU A 84 2.51 -5.95 -17.59
C LEU A 84 2.46 -7.44 -17.96
N ARG A 85 1.27 -8.01 -18.18
CA ARG A 85 1.04 -9.42 -18.59
C ARG A 85 1.89 -9.88 -19.78
N ALA A 86 2.19 -9.01 -20.75
CA ALA A 86 2.99 -9.35 -21.93
C ALA A 86 4.50 -9.52 -21.63
N TRP A 87 4.96 -9.05 -20.47
CA TRP A 87 6.36 -9.16 -20.04
C TRP A 87 6.57 -10.34 -19.08
N PHE A 88 5.53 -11.10 -18.72
CA PHE A 88 5.62 -12.15 -17.71
C PHE A 88 5.92 -13.60 -18.28
N THR A 89 7.13 -14.18 -18.06
CA THR A 89 7.57 -15.59 -18.24
C THR A 89 8.00 -16.28 -16.91
N ALA A 90 7.86 -17.61 -16.80
CA ALA A 90 8.04 -18.47 -15.61
C ALA A 90 9.27 -18.29 -14.64
N ASP A 91 10.31 -17.51 -14.93
CA ASP A 91 11.42 -17.20 -13.99
C ASP A 91 11.04 -16.11 -12.95
N GLN A 92 9.78 -15.69 -12.94
CA GLN A 92 9.37 -14.37 -12.45
C GLN A 92 8.85 -14.25 -11.04
N THR A 93 8.55 -15.34 -10.34
CA THR A 93 8.19 -15.24 -8.92
C THR A 93 9.25 -14.44 -8.16
N ARG A 94 10.54 -14.67 -8.46
CA ARG A 94 11.65 -13.92 -7.85
C ARG A 94 11.70 -12.46 -8.29
N ASP A 95 11.44 -12.16 -9.56
CA ASP A 95 11.39 -10.78 -10.07
C ASP A 95 10.20 -10.00 -9.50
N VAL A 96 9.01 -10.61 -9.40
CA VAL A 96 7.83 -10.01 -8.79
C VAL A 96 8.08 -9.74 -7.30
N VAL A 97 8.63 -10.72 -6.56
CA VAL A 97 9.02 -10.52 -5.16
C VAL A 97 10.04 -9.39 -5.01
N LYS A 98 11.05 -9.31 -5.90
CA LYS A 98 12.04 -8.24 -5.90
C LYS A 98 11.42 -6.87 -6.19
N GLN A 99 10.50 -6.78 -7.15
CA GLN A 99 9.76 -5.56 -7.45
C GLN A 99 8.89 -5.12 -6.28
N ARG A 100 8.21 -6.06 -5.59
CA ARG A 100 7.45 -5.75 -4.38
C ARG A 100 8.35 -5.29 -3.25
N LEU A 101 9.49 -5.94 -3.06
CA LEU A 101 10.48 -5.54 -2.05
C LEU A 101 11.05 -4.13 -2.32
N GLN A 102 11.27 -3.77 -3.58
CA GLN A 102 11.64 -2.42 -3.97
C GLN A 102 10.53 -1.41 -3.70
N ALA A 103 9.28 -1.73 -4.06
CA ALA A 103 8.13 -0.89 -3.78
C ALA A 103 7.94 -0.65 -2.27
N GLU A 104 8.13 -1.67 -1.43
CA GLU A 104 8.12 -1.52 0.03
C GLU A 104 9.24 -0.60 0.54
N ALA A 105 10.43 -0.68 -0.05
CA ALA A 105 11.54 0.20 0.32
C ALA A 105 11.28 1.66 -0.09
N GLU A 106 10.64 1.88 -1.24
CA GLU A 106 10.21 3.22 -1.66
C GLU A 106 9.10 3.76 -0.78
N LEU A 107 8.11 2.92 -0.45
CA LEU A 107 7.03 3.25 0.47
C LEU A 107 7.57 3.59 1.86
N ALA A 108 8.54 2.84 2.39
CA ALA A 108 9.20 3.14 3.66
C ALA A 108 9.90 4.52 3.64
N LYS A 109 10.51 4.91 2.51
CA LYS A 109 11.12 6.25 2.35
C LYS A 109 10.05 7.35 2.36
N VAL A 110 8.97 7.16 1.60
CA VAL A 110 7.84 8.10 1.58
C VAL A 110 7.24 8.25 2.98
N LEU A 111 7.09 7.15 3.72
CA LEU A 111 6.61 7.17 5.09
C LEU A 111 7.60 7.85 6.05
N ALA A 112 8.90 7.64 5.89
CA ALA A 112 9.89 8.33 6.71
C ALA A 112 9.84 9.85 6.50
N ASP A 113 9.64 10.31 5.26
CA ASP A 113 9.49 11.72 4.92
C ASP A 113 8.16 12.30 5.46
N SER A 114 7.09 11.52 5.40
CA SER A 114 5.75 11.93 5.83
C SER A 114 5.52 11.90 7.35
N LYS A 115 6.49 11.43 8.14
CA LYS A 115 6.36 11.25 9.60
C LYS A 115 6.00 12.54 10.35
N ASN A 116 6.56 13.67 9.92
CA ASN A 116 6.37 14.97 10.59
C ASN A 116 5.36 15.88 9.86
N GLN A 117 4.56 15.33 8.94
CA GLN A 117 3.58 16.12 8.18
C GLN A 117 2.47 16.70 9.06
N THR A 118 2.15 16.07 10.19
CA THR A 118 1.18 16.64 11.14
C THR A 118 1.50 16.23 12.59
N PRO A 119 1.29 17.14 13.57
CA PRO A 119 1.42 16.83 14.99
C PRO A 119 0.24 16.01 15.55
N ASP A 120 -0.75 15.67 14.72
CA ASP A 120 -1.94 14.92 15.14
C ASP A 120 -1.59 13.50 15.61
N LYS A 121 -2.04 13.16 16.83
CA LYS A 121 -1.74 11.86 17.46
C LYS A 121 -2.39 10.68 16.75
N THR A 122 -3.57 10.88 16.15
CA THR A 122 -4.29 9.84 15.41
C THR A 122 -3.54 9.52 14.11
N TYR A 123 -3.12 10.55 13.38
CA TYR A 123 -2.25 10.39 12.21
C TYR A 123 -0.95 9.68 12.57
N GLN A 124 -0.24 10.10 13.63
CA GLN A 124 1.01 9.47 14.05
C GLN A 124 0.84 7.99 14.40
N ALA A 125 -0.27 7.62 15.07
CA ALA A 125 -0.57 6.23 15.38
C ALA A 125 -0.83 5.38 14.12
N LEU A 126 -1.62 5.90 13.16
CA LEU A 126 -1.92 5.21 11.90
C LEU A 126 -0.68 5.11 11.00
N HIS A 127 0.10 6.18 10.93
CA HIS A 127 1.39 6.23 10.23
C HIS A 127 2.36 5.19 10.78
N GLN A 128 2.56 5.17 12.11
CA GLN A 128 3.46 4.20 12.75
C GLN A 128 2.99 2.76 12.52
N ARG A 129 1.69 2.51 12.54
CA ARG A 129 1.13 1.20 12.22
C ARG A 129 1.41 0.79 10.78
N PHE A 130 1.30 1.72 9.83
CA PHE A 130 1.65 1.44 8.43
C PHE A 130 3.15 1.15 8.25
N VAL A 131 4.01 1.93 8.89
CA VAL A 131 5.47 1.70 8.90
C VAL A 131 5.77 0.28 9.38
N THR A 132 5.19 -0.15 10.49
CA THR A 132 5.39 -1.52 10.99
C THR A 132 4.86 -2.59 10.02
N GLN A 133 3.75 -2.35 9.32
CA GLN A 133 3.25 -3.27 8.28
C GLN A 133 4.18 -3.35 7.07
N VAL A 134 4.80 -2.24 6.67
CA VAL A 134 5.78 -2.16 5.58
C VAL A 134 7.08 -2.87 5.94
N GLU A 135 7.56 -2.68 7.18
CA GLU A 135 8.75 -3.35 7.69
C GLU A 135 8.54 -4.87 7.77
N ASN A 136 7.40 -5.31 8.32
CA ASN A 136 7.06 -6.73 8.41
C ASN A 136 6.93 -7.36 7.01
N ALA A 137 6.22 -6.71 6.08
CA ALA A 137 6.10 -7.20 4.70
C ALA A 137 7.48 -7.29 4.03
N SER A 138 8.32 -6.28 4.18
CA SER A 138 9.70 -6.28 3.66
C SER A 138 10.52 -7.46 4.18
N GLN A 139 10.39 -7.78 5.47
CA GLN A 139 11.09 -8.92 6.07
C GLN A 139 10.56 -10.25 5.53
N THR A 140 9.25 -10.43 5.43
CA THR A 140 8.66 -11.67 4.89
C THR A 140 9.00 -11.87 3.41
N LEU A 141 8.98 -10.79 2.61
CA LEU A 141 9.40 -10.83 1.21
C LEU A 141 10.89 -11.20 1.06
N LYS A 142 11.77 -10.66 1.92
CA LYS A 142 13.19 -11.05 1.93
C LYS A 142 13.38 -12.52 2.23
N GLN A 143 12.63 -13.07 3.18
CA GLN A 143 12.67 -14.49 3.51
C GLN A 143 12.16 -15.34 2.34
N ALA A 144 11.06 -14.95 1.70
CA ALA A 144 10.51 -15.64 0.53
C ALA A 144 11.45 -15.57 -0.70
N HIS A 145 12.25 -14.50 -0.84
CA HIS A 145 13.24 -14.38 -1.91
C HIS A 145 14.47 -15.28 -1.70
N GLN A 146 14.82 -15.58 -0.44
CA GLN A 146 15.99 -16.37 -0.07
C GLN A 146 15.71 -17.87 0.08
N ALA A 147 14.43 -18.26 0.15
CA ALA A 147 13.97 -19.65 0.17
C ALA A 147 14.02 -20.29 -1.23
#